data_AF-A0A4C2AA09-F1
#
_entry.id   AF-A0A4C2AA09-F1
#
_cell.length_a   1.000
_cell.length_b   1.000
_cell.length_c   1.000
_cell.angle_alpha   90.00
_cell.angle_beta   90.00
_cell.angle_gamma   90.00
#
_symmetry.space_group_name_H-M   'P 1'
#
loop_
_entity.id
_entity.type
_entity.pdbx_description
1 polymer ?
#
loop_
_entity_poly.entity_id
_entity_poly.type
_entity_poly.pdbx_seq_one_letter_code
_entity_poly.pdbx_strand_id
1 'polypeptide(L)'
;MSAESSNLNNIEHRAVIKYFVKKGKTPKEIFEDMVSVLQESAPSYTMVKKWARLFQLGRESCEDDPRPGRPVTIAEELQISKERVGEIIHEHMNMRKISARWVPKMLTPFDKQRRLQTRVHAMDEKRRKAAEEIQGRKVGIEAHGENFLG
;
A
#
# COMPACT_ATOMS: atom_id res chain seq x y z
N MET A 1 3.29 30.04 -34.62
CA MET A 1 2.43 29.73 -33.45
C MET A 1 2.82 28.34 -32.99
N SER A 2 3.72 28.23 -32.01
CA SER A 2 4.18 26.93 -31.49
C SER A 2 3.33 26.59 -30.28
N ALA A 3 2.57 25.49 -30.35
CA ALA A 3 1.72 25.05 -29.26
C ALA A 3 2.60 24.66 -28.06
N GLU A 4 2.37 25.31 -26.93
CA GLU A 4 2.87 24.88 -25.62
C GLU A 4 2.24 23.52 -25.30
N SER A 5 2.97 22.44 -25.54
CA SER A 5 2.60 21.11 -25.06
C SER A 5 2.75 21.12 -23.53
N SER A 6 1.66 21.43 -22.84
CA SER A 6 1.60 21.43 -21.39
C SER A 6 1.68 19.98 -20.89
N ASN A 7 2.87 19.59 -20.44
CA ASN A 7 3.10 18.32 -19.75
C ASN A 7 2.21 18.26 -18.49
N LEU A 8 1.14 17.46 -18.54
CA LEU A 8 0.29 17.20 -17.38
C LEU A 8 1.09 16.49 -16.27
N ASN A 9 0.93 16.96 -15.04
CA ASN A 9 1.46 16.30 -13.87
C ASN A 9 0.70 14.98 -13.59
N ASN A 10 1.33 14.04 -12.89
CA ASN A 10 0.74 12.75 -12.53
C ASN A 10 -0.60 12.89 -11.77
N ILE A 11 -0.78 13.94 -10.98
CA ILE A 11 -2.06 14.21 -10.30
C ILE A 11 -3.18 14.55 -11.28
N GLU A 12 -2.87 15.28 -12.36
CA GLU A 12 -3.82 15.67 -13.40
C GLU A 12 -4.21 14.46 -14.24
N HIS A 13 -3.25 13.61 -14.60
CA HIS A 13 -3.53 12.32 -15.23
C HIS A 13 -4.51 11.49 -14.39
N ARG A 14 -4.32 11.42 -13.07
CA ARG A 14 -5.21 10.69 -12.16
C ARG A 14 -6.62 11.31 -12.10
N ALA A 15 -6.73 12.63 -12.14
CA ALA A 15 -8.01 13.32 -12.18
C ALA A 15 -8.80 12.97 -13.45
N VAL A 16 -8.14 12.95 -14.61
CA VAL A 16 -8.75 12.53 -15.89
C VAL A 16 -9.20 11.08 -15.84
N ILE A 17 -8.37 10.18 -15.31
CA ILE A 17 -8.75 8.76 -15.12
C ILE A 17 -9.98 8.65 -14.22
N LYS A 18 -10.02 9.39 -13.09
CA LYS A 18 -11.16 9.40 -12.16
C LYS A 18 -12.44 9.86 -12.84
N TYR A 19 -12.36 10.92 -13.65
CA TYR A 19 -13.49 11.42 -14.42
C TYR A 19 -14.04 10.36 -15.38
N PHE A 20 -13.17 9.69 -16.14
CA PHE A 20 -13.64 8.67 -17.09
C PHE A 20 -14.16 7.39 -16.44
N VAL A 21 -13.61 6.99 -15.28
CA VAL A 21 -14.20 5.91 -14.48
C VAL A 21 -15.61 6.25 -14.04
N LYS A 22 -15.88 7.49 -13.61
CA LYS A 22 -17.23 7.97 -13.29
C LYS A 22 -18.17 7.96 -14.50
N LYS A 23 -17.64 8.17 -15.71
CA LYS A 23 -18.38 8.00 -16.98
C LYS A 23 -18.60 6.54 -17.39
N GLY A 24 -18.05 5.56 -16.65
CA GLY A 24 -18.21 4.15 -16.95
C GLY A 24 -17.26 3.61 -18.04
N LYS A 25 -16.25 4.37 -18.46
CA LYS A 25 -15.27 3.88 -19.45
C LYS A 25 -14.37 2.80 -18.86
N THR A 26 -13.97 1.85 -19.69
CA THR A 26 -12.99 0.81 -19.35
C THR A 26 -11.57 1.39 -19.33
N PRO A 27 -10.62 0.80 -18.57
CA PRO A 27 -9.23 1.30 -18.54
C PRO A 27 -8.55 1.36 -19.91
N LYS A 28 -8.94 0.50 -20.86
CA LYS A 28 -8.42 0.50 -22.23
C LYS A 28 -8.88 1.72 -23.00
N GLU A 29 -10.19 2.00 -23.00
CA GLU A 29 -10.75 3.20 -23.65
C GLU A 29 -10.19 4.48 -23.05
N ILE A 30 -9.97 4.51 -21.72
CA ILE A 30 -9.32 5.64 -21.05
C ILE A 30 -7.91 5.86 -21.57
N PHE A 31 -7.12 4.78 -21.67
CA PHE A 31 -5.75 4.87 -22.14
C PHE A 31 -5.67 5.32 -23.60
N GLU A 32 -6.51 4.75 -24.48
CA GLU A 32 -6.57 5.14 -25.89
C GLU A 32 -6.94 6.63 -26.05
N ASP A 33 -7.91 7.12 -25.28
CA ASP A 33 -8.32 8.52 -25.23
C ASP A 33 -7.18 9.44 -24.75
N MET A 34 -6.50 9.07 -23.66
CA MET A 34 -5.36 9.83 -23.14
C MET A 34 -4.16 9.84 -24.10
N VAL A 35 -3.87 8.73 -24.78
CA VAL A 35 -2.79 8.67 -25.79
C VAL A 35 -3.15 9.50 -27.01
N SER A 36 -4.42 9.49 -27.44
CA SER A 36 -4.87 10.31 -28.58
C SER A 36 -4.70 11.81 -28.33
N VAL A 37 -4.89 12.27 -27.10
CA VAL A 37 -4.81 13.70 -26.75
C VAL A 37 -3.41 14.12 -26.33
N LEU A 38 -2.75 13.34 -25.48
CA LEU A 38 -1.49 13.71 -24.83
C LEU A 38 -0.24 13.14 -25.53
N GLN A 39 -0.41 12.17 -26.43
CA GLN A 39 0.66 11.55 -27.21
C GLN A 39 1.86 11.13 -26.34
N GLU A 40 3.04 11.74 -26.53
CA GLU A 40 4.26 11.41 -25.79
C GLU A 40 4.17 11.72 -24.29
N SER A 41 3.31 12.66 -23.90
CA SER A 41 3.07 13.04 -22.51
C SER A 41 2.04 12.11 -21.82
N ALA A 42 1.46 11.16 -22.55
CA ALA A 42 0.43 10.29 -22.01
C ALA A 42 0.96 9.36 -20.91
N PRO A 43 0.14 9.07 -19.89
CA PRO A 43 0.51 8.11 -18.86
C PRO A 43 0.59 6.69 -19.43
N SER A 44 1.52 5.89 -18.90
CA SER A 44 1.58 4.47 -19.25
C SER A 44 0.27 3.73 -18.96
N TYR A 45 -0.06 2.74 -19.79
CA TYR A 45 -1.25 1.92 -19.62
C TYR A 45 -1.35 1.28 -18.22
N THR A 46 -0.23 0.85 -17.66
CA THR A 46 -0.18 0.25 -16.31
C THR A 46 -0.60 1.25 -15.23
N MET A 47 -0.23 2.53 -15.37
CA MET A 47 -0.70 3.58 -14.47
C MET A 47 -2.20 3.82 -14.61
N VAL A 48 -2.71 3.92 -15.84
CA VAL A 48 -4.15 4.07 -16.11
C VAL A 48 -4.93 2.91 -15.49
N LYS A 49 -4.51 1.66 -15.75
CA LYS A 49 -5.14 0.45 -15.21
C LYS A 49 -5.14 0.42 -13.69
N LYS A 50 -4.01 0.75 -13.05
CA LYS A 50 -3.89 0.80 -11.59
C LYS A 50 -4.87 1.80 -10.99
N TRP A 51 -4.86 3.05 -11.47
CA TRP A 51 -5.71 4.11 -10.92
C TRP A 51 -7.18 3.91 -11.22
N ALA A 52 -7.53 3.43 -12.42
CA ALA A 52 -8.90 3.09 -12.76
C ALA A 52 -9.47 2.03 -11.80
N ARG A 53 -8.68 0.99 -11.48
CA ARG A 53 -9.07 -0.03 -10.50
C ARG A 53 -9.24 0.56 -9.10
N LEU A 54 -8.35 1.43 -8.66
CA LEU A 54 -8.45 2.07 -7.35
C LEU A 54 -9.74 2.90 -7.22
N PHE A 55 -10.08 3.69 -8.25
CA PHE A 55 -11.31 4.47 -8.25
C PHE A 55 -12.57 3.61 -8.33
N GLN A 56 -12.55 2.51 -9.10
CA GLN A 56 -13.64 1.52 -9.11
C GLN A 56 -13.84 0.85 -7.75
N LEU A 57 -12.77 0.72 -6.95
CA LEU A 57 -12.83 0.19 -5.58
C LEU A 57 -13.24 1.25 -4.54
N GLY A 58 -13.66 2.45 -4.98
CA GLY A 58 -14.17 3.50 -4.09
C GLY A 58 -13.11 4.47 -3.57
N ARG A 59 -11.87 4.43 -4.07
CA ARG A 59 -10.89 5.50 -3.76
C ARG A 59 -11.40 6.83 -4.32
N GLU A 60 -11.27 7.91 -3.55
CA GLU A 60 -11.61 9.26 -4.03
C GLU A 60 -10.39 10.15 -4.26
N SER A 61 -9.32 10.02 -3.47
CA SER A 61 -8.14 10.89 -3.61
C SER A 61 -7.32 10.56 -4.86
N CYS A 62 -6.86 11.60 -5.57
CA CYS A 62 -5.87 11.51 -6.66
C CYS A 62 -4.42 11.56 -6.15
N GLU A 63 -4.21 11.87 -4.87
CA GLU A 63 -2.89 11.88 -4.26
C GLU A 63 -2.43 10.46 -3.94
N ASP A 64 -1.12 10.24 -3.88
CA ASP A 64 -0.58 8.97 -3.39
C ASP A 64 -0.84 8.83 -1.90
N ASP A 65 -1.02 7.59 -1.44
CA ASP A 65 -1.14 7.34 0.00
C ASP A 65 0.20 7.67 0.67
N PRO A 66 0.17 8.21 1.92
CA PRO A 66 1.38 8.41 2.70
C PRO A 66 2.20 7.12 2.70
N ARG A 67 3.49 7.21 2.37
CA ARG A 67 4.38 6.04 2.32
C ARG A 67 5.27 6.03 3.57
N PRO A 68 4.80 5.46 4.70
CA PRO A 68 5.54 5.49 5.95
C PRO A 68 6.91 4.79 5.80
N GLY A 69 7.89 5.28 6.54
CA GLY A 69 9.25 4.72 6.59
C GLY A 69 10.25 5.33 5.60
N ARG A 70 9.86 6.36 4.84
CA ARG A 70 10.84 7.24 4.17
C ARG A 70 11.37 8.25 5.21
N PRO A 71 12.69 8.54 5.24
CA PRO A 71 13.25 9.56 6.15
C PRO A 71 12.55 10.92 6.08
N VAL A 72 12.02 11.28 4.90
CA VAL A 72 11.21 12.49 4.67
C VAL A 72 9.97 12.52 5.55
N THR A 73 9.22 11.43 5.63
CA THR A 73 8.00 11.36 6.43
C THR A 73 8.30 11.49 7.92
N ILE A 74 9.39 10.88 8.39
CA ILE A 74 9.85 10.97 9.78
C ILE A 74 10.33 12.40 10.09
N ALA A 75 11.05 13.03 9.15
CA ALA A 75 11.52 14.40 9.27
C ALA A 75 10.35 15.39 9.41
N GLU A 76 9.31 15.22 8.58
CA GLU A 76 8.09 16.04 8.62
C GLU A 76 7.31 15.82 9.93
N GLU A 77 7.13 14.57 10.36
CA GLU A 77 6.39 14.21 11.59
C GLU A 77 7.10 14.72 12.86
N LEU A 78 8.43 14.61 12.91
CA LEU A 78 9.24 15.00 14.07
C LEU A 78 9.78 16.44 13.97
N GLN A 79 9.48 17.17 12.90
CA GLN A 79 9.98 18.53 12.63
C GLN A 79 11.51 18.67 12.76
N ILE A 80 12.24 17.65 12.30
CA ILE A 80 13.71 17.63 12.28
C ILE A 80 14.21 17.50 10.83
N SER A 81 15.45 17.91 10.57
CA SER A 81 16.01 17.84 9.22
C SER A 81 16.16 16.38 8.73
N LYS A 82 16.09 16.18 7.41
CA LYS A 82 16.24 14.85 6.79
C LYS A 82 17.63 14.26 7.07
N GLU A 83 18.63 15.12 7.11
CA GLU A 83 20.01 14.80 7.47
C GLU A 83 20.06 14.28 8.91
N ARG A 84 19.39 14.96 9.84
CA ARG A 84 19.34 14.56 11.24
C ARG A 84 18.64 13.22 11.44
N VAL A 85 17.55 12.95 10.70
CA VAL A 85 16.93 11.63 10.67
C VAL A 85 17.92 10.56 10.18
N GLY A 86 18.69 10.86 9.13
CA GLY A 86 19.72 9.98 8.61
C GLY A 86 20.81 9.65 9.64
N GLU A 87 21.34 10.66 10.33
CA GLU A 87 22.31 10.51 11.42
C GLU A 87 21.77 9.65 12.56
N ILE A 88 20.54 9.91 13.02
CA ILE A 88 19.91 9.13 14.10
C ILE A 88 19.81 7.66 13.69
N ILE A 89 19.31 7.38 12.49
CA ILE A 89 19.15 6.01 11.99
C ILE A 89 20.51 5.31 11.86
N HIS A 90 21.53 5.99 11.33
CA HIS A 90 22.82 5.36 11.00
C HIS A 90 23.80 5.28 12.16
N GLU A 91 23.94 6.37 12.94
CA GLU A 91 24.94 6.53 14.00
C GLU A 91 24.39 6.16 15.37
N HIS A 92 23.16 6.58 15.70
CA HIS A 92 22.59 6.38 17.05
C HIS A 92 21.79 5.08 17.17
N MET A 93 21.08 4.67 16.12
CA MET A 93 20.32 3.41 16.08
C MET A 93 21.11 2.27 15.43
N ASN A 94 22.27 2.58 14.84
CA ASN A 94 23.13 1.62 14.16
C ASN A 94 22.38 0.78 13.11
N MET A 95 21.48 1.39 12.36
CA MET A 95 20.67 0.74 11.32
C MET A 95 21.31 0.92 9.95
N ARG A 96 21.19 -0.10 9.11
CA ARG A 96 21.51 -0.04 7.67
C ARG A 96 20.29 -0.40 6.85
N LYS A 97 20.19 0.21 5.68
CA LYS A 97 19.17 -0.16 4.70
C LYS A 97 19.63 -1.41 3.94
N ILE A 98 18.82 -2.46 3.97
CA ILE A 98 18.99 -3.65 3.15
C ILE A 98 17.70 -3.82 2.34
N SER A 99 17.78 -3.61 1.02
CA SER A 99 16.62 -3.55 0.13
C SER A 99 15.59 -2.50 0.62
N ALA A 100 14.34 -2.92 0.89
CA ALA A 100 13.27 -2.08 1.39
C ALA A 100 13.20 -1.98 2.93
N ARG A 101 14.11 -2.61 3.69
CA ARG A 101 14.04 -2.69 5.16
C ARG A 101 15.25 -2.04 5.85
N TRP A 102 14.99 -1.41 6.98
CA TRP A 102 16.02 -0.95 7.91
C TRP A 102 16.33 -2.08 8.91
N VAL A 103 17.60 -2.44 9.02
CA VAL A 103 18.08 -3.58 9.81
C VAL A 103 19.26 -3.12 10.67
N PRO A 104 19.37 -3.52 11.95
CA PRO A 104 20.57 -3.26 12.74
C PRO A 104 21.81 -3.77 11.99
N LYS A 105 22.88 -2.97 11.95
CA LYS A 105 24.17 -3.35 11.32
C LYS A 105 24.71 -4.63 11.95
N MET A 106 24.55 -4.75 13.27
CA MET A 106 24.82 -5.96 14.04
C MET A 106 23.62 -6.30 14.90
N LEU A 107 23.16 -7.55 14.80
CA LEU A 107 22.07 -8.06 15.62
C LEU A 107 22.61 -8.47 16.99
N THR A 108 22.25 -7.73 18.03
CA THR A 108 22.57 -8.13 19.41
C THR A 108 21.81 -9.41 19.78
N PRO A 109 22.26 -10.18 20.78
CA PRO A 109 21.49 -11.32 21.30
C PRO A 109 20.05 -10.95 21.68
N PHE A 110 19.86 -9.76 22.25
CA PHE A 110 18.54 -9.22 22.58
C PHE A 110 17.68 -8.99 21.33
N ASP A 111 18.25 -8.42 20.26
CA ASP A 111 17.52 -8.22 19.00
C ASP A 111 17.11 -9.56 18.35
N LYS A 112 17.97 -10.59 18.45
CA LYS A 112 17.66 -11.94 17.98
C LYS A 112 16.51 -12.54 18.79
N GLN A 113 16.54 -12.39 20.11
CA GLN A 113 15.48 -12.88 21.00
C GLN A 113 14.16 -12.16 20.72
N ARG A 114 14.16 -10.83 20.58
CA ARG A 114 12.98 -10.05 20.25
C ARG A 114 12.39 -10.48 18.90
N ARG A 115 13.23 -10.75 17.89
CA ARG A 115 12.78 -11.30 16.60
C ARG A 115 12.12 -12.67 16.74
N LEU A 116 12.67 -13.56 17.57
CA LEU A 116 12.07 -14.86 17.85
C LEU A 116 10.72 -14.69 18.57
N GLN A 117 10.65 -13.84 19.59
CA GLN A 117 9.40 -13.55 20.31
C GLN A 117 8.31 -13.02 19.38
N THR A 118 8.62 -12.05 18.51
CA THR A 118 7.66 -11.55 17.52
C THR A 118 7.18 -12.66 16.58
N ARG A 119 8.07 -13.56 16.16
CA ARG A 119 7.71 -14.71 15.32
C ARG A 119 6.80 -15.68 16.07
N VAL A 120 7.12 -16.02 17.31
CA VAL A 120 6.33 -16.93 18.15
C VAL A 120 4.94 -16.34 18.37
N HIS A 121 4.85 -15.08 18.80
CA HIS A 121 3.59 -14.39 19.00
C HIS A 121 2.71 -14.38 17.75
N ALA A 122 3.28 -14.08 16.58
CA ALA A 122 2.55 -14.10 15.31
C ALA A 122 2.04 -15.50 14.93
N MET A 123 2.80 -16.56 15.28
CA MET A 123 2.37 -17.94 15.06
C MET A 123 1.24 -18.32 16.01
N ASP A 124 1.32 -17.92 17.28
CA ASP A 124 0.29 -18.19 18.27
C ASP A 124 -1.01 -17.45 17.95
N GLU A 125 -0.94 -16.21 17.48
CA GLU A 125 -2.12 -15.45 17.04
C GLU A 125 -2.80 -16.13 15.83
N LYS A 126 -2.01 -16.64 14.87
CA LYS A 126 -2.55 -17.40 13.74
C LYS A 126 -3.23 -18.69 14.20
N ARG A 127 -2.62 -19.42 15.14
CA ARG A 127 -3.19 -20.64 15.72
C ARG A 127 -4.51 -20.35 16.44
N ARG A 128 -4.58 -19.26 17.22
CA ARG A 128 -5.79 -18.82 17.90
C ARG A 128 -6.91 -18.51 16.90
N LYS A 129 -6.64 -17.70 15.87
CA LYS A 129 -7.64 -17.36 14.84
C LYS A 129 -8.14 -18.59 14.09
N ALA A 130 -7.25 -19.54 13.76
CA ALA A 130 -7.64 -20.80 13.13
C ALA A 130 -8.54 -21.65 14.05
N ALA A 131 -8.23 -21.71 15.35
CA ALA A 131 -9.06 -22.42 16.32
C ALA A 131 -10.45 -21.78 16.47
N GLU A 132 -10.54 -20.44 16.49
CA GLU A 132 -11.80 -19.70 16.52
C GLU A 132 -12.65 -19.92 15.25
N GLU A 133 -12.03 -19.98 14.07
CA GLU A 133 -12.72 -20.30 12.82
C GLU A 133 -13.26 -21.74 12.80
N ILE A 134 -12.47 -22.69 13.30
CA ILE A 134 -12.89 -24.10 13.43
C ILE A 134 -14.05 -24.23 14.41
N GLN A 135 -13.96 -23.57 15.57
CA GLN A 135 -15.03 -23.57 16.57
C GLN A 135 -16.31 -22.92 16.04
N GLY A 136 -16.20 -21.79 15.34
CA GLY A 136 -17.34 -21.12 14.69
C GLY A 136 -18.02 -22.00 13.63
N ARG A 137 -17.25 -22.77 12.85
CA ARG A 137 -17.80 -23.77 11.92
C ARG A 137 -18.48 -24.94 12.64
N LYS A 138 -17.91 -25.44 13.74
CA LYS A 138 -18.45 -26.58 14.49
C LYS A 138 -19.80 -26.25 15.14
N VAL A 139 -19.92 -25.08 15.77
CA VAL A 139 -21.18 -24.59 16.36
C VAL A 139 -22.27 -24.41 15.29
N GLY A 140 -21.91 -23.99 14.07
CA GLY A 140 -22.86 -23.86 12.95
C GLY A 140 -23.38 -25.20 12.40
N ILE A 141 -22.63 -26.30 12.56
CA ILE A 141 -23.04 -27.65 12.14
C ILE A 141 -23.97 -28.27 13.19
N GLU A 142 -23.69 -28.08 14.48
CA GLU A 142 -24.51 -28.59 15.59
C GLU A 142 -25.91 -27.95 15.62
N ALA A 143 -26.05 -26.67 15.25
CA ALA A 143 -27.34 -25.97 15.16
C ALA A 143 -28.29 -26.52 14.06
N HIS A 144 -27.79 -27.31 13.11
CA HIS A 144 -28.59 -27.92 12.04
C HIS A 144 -28.92 -29.40 12.27
N GLY A 145 -28.32 -30.04 13.30
CA GLY A 145 -28.49 -31.46 13.60
C GLY A 145 -29.70 -31.80 14.50
N GLU A 146 -30.28 -30.82 15.20
CA GLU A 146 -31.38 -31.05 16.16
C GLU A 146 -32.79 -30.98 15.56
N ASN A 147 -32.94 -30.81 14.23
CA ASN A 147 -34.24 -30.70 13.55
C ASN A 147 -34.67 -31.95 12.74
N PHE A 148 -34.07 -33.12 12.98
CA PHE A 148 -34.31 -34.33 12.17
C PHE A 148 -34.79 -35.58 12.94
N LEU A 149 -35.38 -35.42 14.13
CA LEU A 149 -36.05 -36.52 14.87
C LEU A 149 -37.45 -36.14 15.39
N GLY A 150 -38.21 -35.41 14.57
CA GLY A 150 -39.66 -35.20 14.75
C GLY A 150 -40.48 -36.12 13.86
#